data_AF-A0A484BCS5-F1
#
_entry.id   AF-A0A484BCS5-F1
#
_cell.length_a   1.000
_cell.length_b   1.000
_cell.length_c   1.000
_cell.angle_alpha   90.00
_cell.angle_beta   90.00
_cell.angle_gamma   90.00
#
_symmetry.space_group_name_H-M   'P 1'
#
loop_
_entity.id
_entity.type
_entity.pdbx_description
1 polymer ?
#
loop_
_entity_poly.entity_id
_entity_poly.type
_entity_poly.pdbx_seq_one_letter_code
_entity_poly.pdbx_strand_id
1 'polypeptide(L)'
;MKRVHVGTTAPKYHSGKWTWDESSERLRFHPYSDLEDANERFIMTNGFKFLRTINQEEELIYRQVFARPENTFDGDVVVINDVRDLVLFMMPKEFLSIKFVDFMHRPAVHRLLHALIIYFEYFLRLVEFILIRRDELSGDMAQVQSEQTNEVKRIFASHLSHFRMLVARNYSVIIKGEGDMQEFYHTKEVVNISSTIKDQAFHEQFLAVATQIIWITMHRRAYFIIEMEMNRLFRSEHFLMNNVHYLNFTTVERSLLYGRNNKIFNCRVQNSPMIQELKHVADEDMPILWIGERQYRGTDLRIAQVELEYLIPGSQLNLVDISHGILGHPKFLYDTILSLDWPSVRFANFSKQYDPYNLLRQPGLQLPSIDEMQVRRMAKQYDHFYRVFRIYESCSKKMLNNWFNRDKIVQYYSSGGILKNVFMRGEEQLVTEEDRSDIKKIVANYFDVMLKLRKQKATTIMTSDTGHRKKTAEFFC
;
A
#
# COMPACT_ATOMS: atom_id res chain seq x y z
N MET A 1 1.98 -28.90 12.96
CA MET A 1 2.81 -29.74 12.07
C MET A 1 4.27 -29.34 12.25
N LYS A 2 5.14 -30.26 12.67
CA LYS A 2 6.60 -30.04 12.63
C LYS A 2 7.02 -29.94 11.16
N ARG A 3 7.74 -28.89 10.77
CA ARG A 3 8.36 -28.78 9.44
C ARG A 3 9.29 -29.99 9.26
N VAL A 4 8.96 -30.88 8.32
CA VAL A 4 9.74 -32.10 8.03
C VAL A 4 10.95 -31.79 7.12
N HIS A 5 11.11 -30.56 6.64
CA HIS A 5 12.23 -30.17 5.79
C HIS A 5 13.00 -28.98 6.39
N VAL A 6 14.10 -29.29 7.08
CA VAL A 6 15.16 -28.37 7.54
C VAL A 6 16.31 -28.32 6.51
N GLY A 7 16.05 -28.69 5.26
CA GLY A 7 17.01 -28.59 4.17
C GLY A 7 16.87 -27.25 3.46
N THR A 8 17.87 -26.38 3.56
CA THR A 8 18.10 -25.22 2.68
C THR A 8 18.44 -25.61 1.24
N THR A 9 18.15 -26.85 0.84
CA THR A 9 18.55 -27.51 -0.42
C THR A 9 17.42 -27.61 -1.44
N ALA A 10 16.36 -26.80 -1.31
CA ALA A 10 15.58 -26.46 -2.49
C ALA A 10 16.30 -25.30 -3.20
N PRO A 11 16.70 -25.42 -4.47
CA PRO A 11 17.31 -24.30 -5.18
C PRO A 11 16.30 -23.15 -5.17
N LYS A 12 16.65 -22.08 -4.45
CA LYS A 12 15.93 -20.82 -4.51
C LYS A 12 15.98 -20.37 -5.96
N TYR A 13 14.85 -20.44 -6.65
CA TYR A 13 14.77 -19.96 -8.01
C TYR A 13 14.75 -18.43 -7.93
N HIS A 14 15.93 -17.83 -7.96
CA HIS A 14 16.01 -16.41 -8.26
C HIS A 14 15.69 -16.27 -9.76
N SER A 15 14.95 -15.26 -10.17
CA SER A 15 14.90 -14.89 -11.60
C SER A 15 16.27 -14.36 -11.97
N GLY A 16 16.87 -14.76 -13.10
CA GLY A 16 18.23 -14.36 -13.44
C GLY A 16 18.66 -14.86 -14.82
N LYS A 17 19.85 -14.46 -15.25
CA LYS A 17 20.49 -14.98 -16.46
C LYS A 17 21.64 -15.92 -16.10
N TRP A 18 21.79 -17.00 -16.85
CA TRP A 18 23.01 -17.81 -16.80
C TRP A 18 24.02 -17.21 -17.76
N THR A 19 25.21 -16.87 -17.26
CA THR A 19 26.34 -16.51 -18.13
C THR A 19 27.46 -17.51 -17.93
N TRP A 20 28.15 -17.81 -19.02
CA TRP A 20 29.39 -18.58 -18.98
C TRP A 20 30.49 -17.69 -18.42
N ASP A 21 31.13 -18.11 -17.34
CA ASP A 21 32.31 -17.44 -16.79
C ASP A 21 33.57 -18.17 -17.27
N GLU A 22 34.25 -17.61 -18.26
CA GLU A 22 35.48 -18.17 -18.84
C GLU A 22 36.58 -18.37 -17.80
N SER A 23 36.64 -17.53 -16.77
CA SER A 23 37.69 -17.59 -15.75
C SER A 23 37.54 -18.75 -14.77
N SER A 24 36.32 -19.26 -14.59
CA SER A 24 36.03 -20.37 -13.67
C SER A 24 35.38 -21.57 -14.33
N GLU A 25 35.37 -21.61 -15.68
CA GLU A 25 34.82 -22.68 -16.53
C GLU A 25 33.48 -23.24 -16.04
N ARG A 26 32.60 -22.35 -15.57
CA ARG A 26 31.30 -22.75 -15.03
C ARG A 26 30.21 -21.77 -15.42
N LEU A 27 29.01 -22.31 -15.56
CA LEU A 27 27.79 -21.52 -15.66
C LEU A 27 27.55 -20.82 -14.32
N ARG A 28 27.63 -19.49 -14.31
CA ARG A 28 27.28 -18.67 -13.14
C ARG A 28 25.88 -18.11 -13.30
N PHE A 29 25.03 -18.37 -12.31
CA PHE A 29 23.71 -17.78 -12.26
C PHE A 29 23.78 -16.35 -11.72
N HIS A 30 23.31 -15.39 -12.52
CA HIS A 30 23.22 -13.98 -12.15
C HIS A 30 21.76 -13.66 -11.84
N PRO A 31 21.35 -13.60 -10.56
CA PRO A 31 20.00 -13.20 -10.21
C PRO A 31 19.74 -11.76 -10.69
N TYR A 32 18.58 -11.52 -11.30
CA TYR A 32 17.99 -10.19 -11.41
C TYR A 32 17.65 -9.72 -9.99
N SER A 33 18.62 -9.09 -9.34
CA SER A 33 18.38 -8.26 -8.17
C SER A 33 18.53 -6.83 -8.65
N ASP A 34 17.48 -6.02 -8.55
CA ASP A 34 17.53 -4.60 -8.93
C ASP A 34 18.55 -3.81 -8.08
N LEU A 35 19.04 -4.42 -7.00
CA LEU A 35 20.11 -3.92 -6.13
C LEU A 35 21.25 -4.94 -6.14
N GLU A 36 22.43 -4.54 -6.62
CA GLU A 36 23.59 -5.41 -6.86
C GLU A 36 24.08 -6.14 -5.59
N ASP A 37 23.79 -5.61 -4.39
CA ASP A 37 24.20 -6.18 -3.11
C ASP A 37 23.04 -6.81 -2.33
N ALA A 38 22.80 -8.10 -2.52
CA ALA A 38 21.81 -8.88 -1.76
C ALA A 38 22.17 -9.07 -0.27
N ASN A 39 23.40 -8.72 0.15
CA ASN A 39 23.91 -8.96 1.51
C ASN A 39 23.84 -7.73 2.44
N GLU A 40 23.38 -6.57 1.96
CA GLU A 40 23.26 -5.41 2.83
C GLU A 40 22.05 -5.55 3.76
N ARG A 41 22.29 -5.53 5.07
CA ARG A 41 21.25 -5.49 6.12
C ARG A 41 20.33 -4.27 5.97
N PHE A 42 20.74 -3.27 5.21
CA PHE A 42 20.05 -2.01 5.08
C PHE A 42 19.87 -1.60 3.63
N ILE A 43 18.89 -0.73 3.39
CA ILE A 43 18.66 -0.06 2.13
C ILE A 43 18.55 1.45 2.39
N MET A 44 19.15 2.25 1.53
CA MET A 44 19.03 3.70 1.58
C MET A 44 17.78 4.15 0.83
N THR A 45 16.88 4.85 1.52
CA THR A 45 15.64 5.40 0.96
C THR A 45 15.52 6.86 1.30
N ASN A 46 15.54 7.72 0.28
CA ASN A 46 15.49 9.19 0.46
C ASN A 46 16.51 9.70 1.50
N GLY A 47 17.71 9.09 1.55
CA GLY A 47 18.76 9.44 2.51
C GLY A 47 18.65 8.78 3.90
N PHE A 48 17.63 7.96 4.14
CA PHE A 48 17.44 7.25 5.41
C PHE A 48 17.77 5.76 5.30
N LYS A 49 18.29 5.18 6.38
CA LYS A 49 18.77 3.81 6.44
C LYS A 49 17.69 2.87 6.98
N PHE A 50 16.94 2.23 6.09
CA PHE A 50 15.93 1.23 6.46
C PHE A 50 16.56 -0.15 6.60
N LEU A 51 16.04 -0.98 7.52
CA LEU A 51 16.35 -2.40 7.51
C LEU A 51 15.82 -3.02 6.22
N ARG A 52 16.59 -3.93 5.63
CA ARG A 52 16.19 -4.72 4.44
C ARG A 52 15.87 -6.16 4.81
N THR A 53 16.58 -6.71 5.79
CA THR A 53 16.42 -8.07 6.30
C THR A 53 16.23 -8.05 7.82
N ILE A 54 15.67 -9.14 8.35
CA ILE A 54 15.34 -9.32 9.75
C ILE A 54 15.95 -10.64 10.22
N ASN A 55 16.54 -10.68 11.41
CA ASN A 55 17.07 -11.90 12.01
C ASN A 55 15.96 -12.75 12.65
N GLN A 56 16.24 -14.02 12.96
CA GLN A 56 15.23 -14.95 13.52
C GLN A 56 14.61 -14.46 14.84
N GLU A 57 15.39 -13.82 15.72
CA GLU A 57 14.86 -13.23 16.96
C GLU A 57 13.91 -12.07 16.68
N GLU A 58 14.33 -11.12 15.84
CA GLU A 58 13.55 -9.96 15.42
C GLU A 58 12.26 -10.40 14.70
N GLU A 59 12.32 -11.48 13.91
CA GLU A 59 11.17 -12.11 13.24
C GLU A 59 10.14 -12.63 14.26
N LEU A 60 10.59 -13.34 15.29
CA LEU A 60 9.71 -13.85 16.36
C LEU A 60 9.05 -12.69 17.13
N ILE A 61 9.83 -11.66 17.45
CA ILE A 61 9.35 -10.46 18.15
C ILE A 61 8.29 -9.74 17.30
N TYR A 62 8.57 -9.55 16.00
CA TYR A 62 7.63 -8.95 15.06
C TYR A 62 6.31 -9.73 15.03
N ARG A 63 6.36 -11.04 14.78
CA ARG A 63 5.17 -11.89 14.69
C ARG A 63 4.34 -11.88 15.98
N GLN A 64 4.97 -11.79 17.14
CA GLN A 64 4.28 -11.88 18.42
C GLN A 64 3.68 -10.54 18.89
N VAL A 65 4.37 -9.43 18.63
CA VAL A 65 4.03 -8.13 19.24
C VAL A 65 3.43 -7.14 18.24
N PHE A 66 3.87 -7.18 16.98
CA PHE A 66 3.62 -6.12 16.01
C PHE A 66 2.77 -6.57 14.82
N ALA A 67 2.92 -7.83 14.38
CA ALA A 67 2.16 -8.36 13.27
C ALA A 67 0.67 -8.43 13.59
N ARG A 68 -0.14 -8.24 12.54
CA ARG A 68 -1.59 -8.37 12.63
C ARG A 68 -1.98 -9.80 13.06
N PRO A 69 -2.87 -9.94 14.06
CA PRO A 69 -3.33 -11.25 14.52
C PRO A 69 -4.01 -12.09 13.42
N GLU A 70 -3.76 -13.40 13.43
CA GLU A 70 -4.37 -14.37 12.49
C GLU A 70 -5.89 -14.54 12.68
N ASN A 71 -6.45 -14.10 13.81
CA ASN A 71 -7.88 -14.23 14.13
C ASN A 71 -8.76 -13.12 13.52
N THR A 72 -8.19 -12.29 12.65
CA THR A 72 -8.91 -11.25 11.91
C THR A 72 -9.63 -11.88 10.70
N PHE A 73 -10.69 -11.22 10.20
CA PHE A 73 -11.56 -11.77 9.15
C PHE A 73 -10.85 -11.97 7.80
N ASP A 74 -9.77 -11.23 7.58
CA ASP A 74 -8.87 -11.25 6.43
C ASP A 74 -7.44 -11.61 6.85
N GLY A 75 -7.30 -12.36 7.95
CA GLY A 75 -6.00 -12.70 8.56
C GLY A 75 -5.11 -13.58 7.69
N ASP A 76 -5.70 -14.28 6.72
CA ASP A 76 -5.09 -15.23 5.78
C ASP A 76 -4.56 -14.60 4.50
N VAL A 77 -4.93 -13.36 4.20
CA VAL A 77 -4.50 -12.61 3.00
C VAL A 77 -3.68 -11.38 3.35
N VAL A 78 -2.76 -11.01 2.46
CA VAL A 78 -1.92 -9.82 2.63
C VAL A 78 -2.75 -8.57 2.37
N VAL A 79 -2.79 -7.65 3.34
CA VAL A 79 -3.44 -6.33 3.20
C VAL A 79 -2.46 -5.19 3.46
N ILE A 80 -2.86 -3.95 3.15
CA ILE A 80 -2.02 -2.75 3.32
C ILE A 80 -1.51 -2.61 4.76
N ASN A 81 -2.32 -2.98 5.76
CA ASN A 81 -1.92 -2.96 7.17
C ASN A 81 -0.71 -3.89 7.43
N ASP A 82 -0.66 -5.08 6.83
CA ASP A 82 0.47 -6.01 6.99
C ASP A 82 1.78 -5.42 6.44
N VAL A 83 1.71 -4.73 5.30
CA VAL A 83 2.86 -4.05 4.69
C VAL A 83 3.28 -2.84 5.52
N ARG A 84 2.32 -2.01 5.95
CA ARG A 84 2.59 -0.84 6.79
C ARG A 84 3.29 -1.24 8.08
N ASP A 85 2.75 -2.22 8.79
CA ASP A 85 3.26 -2.65 10.09
C ASP A 85 4.68 -3.24 9.93
N LEU A 86 4.95 -3.97 8.85
CA LEU A 86 6.30 -4.42 8.52
C LEU A 86 7.25 -3.24 8.28
N VAL A 87 6.85 -2.24 7.49
CA VAL A 87 7.69 -1.06 7.23
C VAL A 87 7.95 -0.26 8.51
N LEU A 88 6.94 -0.09 9.37
CA LEU A 88 7.10 0.56 10.68
C LEU A 88 8.08 -0.20 11.58
N PHE A 89 8.13 -1.53 11.46
CA PHE A 89 9.14 -2.33 12.15
C PHE A 89 10.54 -2.10 11.56
N MET A 90 10.66 -2.00 10.23
CA MET A 90 11.93 -1.87 9.50
C MET A 90 12.49 -0.43 9.43
N MET A 91 11.69 0.58 9.79
CA MET A 91 12.08 1.98 9.67
C MET A 91 13.14 2.42 10.69
N PRO A 92 13.89 3.51 10.41
CA PRO A 92 14.87 4.07 11.35
C PRO A 92 14.25 4.43 12.70
N LYS A 93 15.01 4.28 13.79
CA LYS A 93 14.54 4.58 15.16
C LYS A 93 14.12 6.04 15.34
N GLU A 94 14.72 6.93 14.56
CA GLU A 94 14.48 8.37 14.58
C GLU A 94 13.04 8.72 14.19
N PHE A 95 12.32 7.79 13.54
CA PHE A 95 10.96 8.00 13.05
C PHE A 95 9.91 7.56 14.08
N LEU A 96 10.30 6.79 15.10
CA LEU A 96 9.41 6.19 16.11
C LEU A 96 8.88 7.21 17.13
N SER A 97 8.19 8.24 16.65
CA SER A 97 7.37 9.10 17.50
C SER A 97 5.93 8.60 17.53
N ILE A 98 5.25 8.74 18.67
CA ILE A 98 3.81 8.43 18.79
C ILE A 98 3.03 9.19 17.72
N LYS A 99 3.39 10.46 17.48
CA LYS A 99 2.74 11.31 16.48
C LYS A 99 2.89 10.74 15.05
N PHE A 100 4.09 10.32 14.65
CA PHE A 100 4.30 9.78 13.31
C PHE A 100 3.61 8.43 13.12
N VAL A 101 3.69 7.54 14.12
CA VAL A 101 3.02 6.24 14.04
C VAL A 101 1.49 6.42 13.99
N ASP A 102 0.94 7.30 14.82
CA ASP A 102 -0.49 7.61 14.81
C ASP A 102 -0.94 8.21 13.47
N PHE A 103 -0.18 9.15 12.91
CA PHE A 103 -0.38 9.68 11.55
C PHE A 103 -0.46 8.57 10.51
N MET A 104 0.47 7.60 10.53
CA MET A 104 0.49 6.48 9.57
C MET A 104 -0.73 5.55 9.67
N HIS A 105 -1.47 5.59 10.78
CA HIS A 105 -2.70 4.82 10.97
C HIS A 105 -3.97 5.63 10.67
N ARG A 106 -3.85 6.90 10.26
CA ARG A 106 -5.02 7.74 9.94
C ARG A 106 -5.69 7.29 8.63
N PRO A 107 -7.03 7.26 8.57
CA PRO A 107 -7.79 7.00 7.35
C PRO A 107 -7.36 7.81 6.12
N ALA A 108 -7.00 9.08 6.27
CA ALA A 108 -6.53 9.89 5.14
C ALA A 108 -5.19 9.36 4.56
N VAL A 109 -4.26 8.94 5.43
CA VAL A 109 -2.98 8.34 5.02
C VAL A 109 -3.20 6.99 4.37
N HIS A 110 -4.08 6.15 4.92
CA HIS A 110 -4.47 4.89 4.29
C HIS A 110 -5.05 5.11 2.89
N ARG A 111 -5.91 6.12 2.69
CA ARG A 111 -6.47 6.45 1.37
C ARG A 111 -5.39 6.88 0.36
N LEU A 112 -4.41 7.66 0.81
CA LEU A 112 -3.28 8.05 -0.03
C LEU A 112 -2.41 6.85 -0.40
N LEU A 113 -2.04 6.00 0.57
CA LEU A 113 -1.26 4.79 0.31
C LEU A 113 -1.99 3.86 -0.66
N HIS A 114 -3.31 3.67 -0.48
CA HIS A 114 -4.11 2.87 -1.40
C HIS A 114 -4.11 3.45 -2.83
N ALA A 115 -4.32 4.75 -2.98
CA ALA A 115 -4.25 5.41 -4.29
C ALA A 115 -2.86 5.30 -4.92
N LEU A 116 -1.80 5.41 -4.11
CA LEU A 116 -0.43 5.24 -4.58
C LEU A 116 -0.17 3.81 -5.06
N ILE A 117 -0.66 2.79 -4.35
CA ILE A 117 -0.51 1.39 -4.76
C ILE A 117 -1.13 1.16 -6.15
N ILE A 118 -2.37 1.62 -6.35
CA ILE A 118 -3.05 1.49 -7.65
C ILE A 118 -2.30 2.28 -8.75
N TYR A 119 -1.87 3.50 -8.42
CA TYR A 119 -1.07 4.33 -9.33
C TYR A 119 0.23 3.63 -9.75
N PHE A 120 0.99 3.11 -8.79
CA PHE A 120 2.29 2.49 -9.04
C PHE A 120 2.16 1.17 -9.79
N GLU A 121 1.10 0.38 -9.52
CA GLU A 121 0.80 -0.82 -10.29
C GLU A 121 0.67 -0.47 -11.79
N TYR A 122 -0.16 0.53 -12.12
CA TYR A 122 -0.35 0.94 -13.50
C TYR A 122 0.89 1.64 -14.10
N PHE A 123 1.55 2.50 -13.31
CA PHE A 123 2.75 3.22 -13.73
C PHE A 123 3.88 2.26 -14.10
N LEU A 124 4.19 1.28 -13.26
CA LEU A 124 5.27 0.33 -13.51
C LEU A 124 5.01 -0.51 -14.77
N ARG A 125 3.76 -0.97 -14.97
CA ARG A 125 3.37 -1.65 -16.22
C ARG A 125 3.55 -0.76 -17.45
N LEU A 126 3.25 0.54 -17.33
CA LEU A 126 3.46 1.49 -18.41
C LEU A 126 4.94 1.79 -18.67
N VAL A 127 5.77 1.87 -17.62
CA VAL A 127 7.23 1.99 -17.77
C VAL A 127 7.79 0.75 -18.47
N GLU A 128 7.40 -0.45 -18.06
CA GLU A 128 7.82 -1.70 -18.72
C GLU A 128 7.42 -1.71 -20.20
N PHE A 129 6.18 -1.33 -20.52
CA PHE A 129 5.73 -1.17 -21.91
C PHE A 129 6.62 -0.19 -22.69
N ILE A 130 6.93 0.98 -22.12
CA ILE A 130 7.80 1.96 -22.78
C ILE A 130 9.20 1.42 -23.02
N LEU A 131 9.78 0.72 -22.04
CA LEU A 131 11.12 0.15 -22.15
C LEU A 131 11.20 -0.92 -23.23
N ILE A 132 10.21 -1.83 -23.27
CA ILE A 132 10.11 -2.82 -24.35
C ILE A 132 10.04 -2.12 -25.71
N ARG A 133 9.23 -1.05 -25.83
CA ARG A 133 9.12 -0.27 -27.07
C ARG A 133 10.40 0.48 -27.43
N ARG A 134 11.13 0.97 -26.45
CA ARG A 134 12.42 1.63 -26.67
C ARG A 134 13.41 0.64 -27.27
N ASP A 135 13.48 -0.57 -26.71
CA ASP A 135 14.36 -1.63 -27.19
C ASP A 135 14.00 -2.04 -28.63
N GLU A 136 12.71 -2.24 -28.92
CA GLU A 136 12.20 -2.54 -30.28
C GLU A 136 12.58 -1.48 -31.33
N LEU A 137 12.60 -0.20 -30.96
CA LEU A 137 12.93 0.90 -31.88
C LEU A 137 14.44 1.12 -32.06
N SER A 138 15.24 0.74 -31.05
CA SER A 138 16.69 0.92 -31.06
C SER A 138 17.46 -0.22 -31.75
N GLY A 139 16.81 -1.37 -31.96
CA GLY A 139 17.41 -2.54 -32.60
C GLY A 139 17.26 -2.58 -34.13
N ASP A 140 17.87 -3.60 -34.75
CA ASP A 140 17.82 -3.87 -36.20
C ASP A 140 16.40 -4.17 -36.73
N MET A 141 15.40 -4.30 -35.84
CA MET A 141 13.98 -4.48 -36.14
C MET A 141 13.16 -3.18 -35.95
N ALA A 142 13.77 -2.00 -36.13
CA ALA A 142 13.10 -0.72 -35.96
C ALA A 142 11.78 -0.64 -36.75
N GLN A 143 10.65 -0.59 -36.04
CA GLN A 143 9.32 -0.50 -36.63
C GLN A 143 8.85 0.95 -36.76
N VAL A 144 8.26 1.31 -37.90
CA VAL A 144 7.63 2.63 -38.10
C VAL A 144 6.35 2.70 -37.26
N GLN A 145 6.22 3.75 -36.44
CA GLN A 145 5.04 3.95 -35.60
C GLN A 145 3.84 4.44 -36.42
N SER A 146 2.71 3.74 -36.32
CA SER A 146 1.43 4.19 -36.88
C SER A 146 0.77 5.28 -36.03
N GLU A 147 -0.11 6.07 -36.63
CA GLU A 147 -0.93 7.06 -35.92
C GLU A 147 -1.78 6.43 -34.81
N GLN A 148 -2.36 5.25 -35.08
CA GLN A 148 -3.12 4.47 -34.08
C GLN A 148 -2.29 4.12 -32.84
N THR A 149 -0.99 3.83 -33.03
CA THR A 149 -0.07 3.59 -31.90
C THR A 149 0.08 4.83 -31.02
N ASN A 150 0.09 6.02 -31.62
CA ASN A 150 0.18 7.28 -30.89
C ASN A 150 -1.12 7.61 -30.15
N GLU A 151 -2.28 7.26 -30.71
CA GLU A 151 -3.57 7.44 -30.06
C GLU A 151 -3.71 6.54 -28.83
N VAL A 152 -3.37 5.25 -28.94
CA VAL A 152 -3.35 4.31 -27.81
C VAL A 152 -2.43 4.80 -26.68
N LYS A 153 -1.24 5.29 -27.03
CA LYS A 153 -0.30 5.91 -26.07
C LYS A 153 -0.92 7.10 -25.32
N ARG A 154 -1.71 7.93 -26.01
CA ARG A 154 -2.41 9.06 -25.38
C ARG A 154 -3.51 8.59 -24.42
N ILE A 155 -4.21 7.51 -24.75
CA ILE A 155 -5.21 6.90 -23.86
C ILE A 155 -4.54 6.35 -22.60
N PHE A 156 -3.43 5.61 -22.74
CA PHE A 156 -2.67 5.14 -21.57
C PHE A 156 -2.17 6.27 -20.67
N ALA A 157 -1.71 7.37 -21.27
CA ALA A 157 -1.32 8.58 -20.52
C ALA A 157 -2.51 9.20 -19.76
N SER A 158 -3.71 9.19 -20.36
CA SER A 158 -4.95 9.65 -19.72
C SER A 158 -5.32 8.77 -18.54
N HIS A 159 -5.26 7.44 -18.72
CA HIS A 159 -5.55 6.48 -17.65
C HIS A 159 -4.63 6.66 -16.46
N LEU A 160 -3.33 6.89 -16.70
CA LEU A 160 -2.36 7.20 -15.65
C LEU A 160 -2.70 8.53 -14.93
N SER A 161 -3.18 9.53 -15.67
CA SER A 161 -3.64 10.80 -15.11
C SER A 161 -4.82 10.63 -14.16
N HIS A 162 -5.77 9.74 -14.47
CA HIS A 162 -6.90 9.44 -13.57
C HIS A 162 -6.44 8.91 -12.20
N PHE A 163 -5.44 8.02 -12.19
CA PHE A 163 -4.85 7.53 -10.95
C PHE A 163 -4.05 8.62 -10.23
N ARG A 164 -3.31 9.49 -10.94
CA ARG A 164 -2.67 10.67 -10.34
C ARG A 164 -3.69 11.60 -9.69
N MET A 165 -4.85 11.82 -10.30
CA MET A 165 -5.91 12.65 -9.71
C MET A 165 -6.39 12.08 -8.38
N LEU A 166 -6.54 10.75 -8.27
CA LEU A 166 -6.87 10.09 -6.99
C LEU A 166 -5.77 10.30 -5.94
N VAL A 167 -4.51 10.13 -6.32
CA VAL A 167 -3.36 10.37 -5.43
C VAL A 167 -3.34 11.83 -4.98
N ALA A 168 -3.45 12.76 -5.92
CA ALA A 168 -3.43 14.19 -5.68
C ALA A 168 -4.57 14.64 -4.75
N ARG A 169 -5.79 14.17 -5.00
CA ARG A 169 -6.96 14.45 -4.16
C ARG A 169 -6.74 13.95 -2.73
N ASN A 170 -6.31 12.70 -2.55
CA ASN A 170 -6.05 12.15 -1.21
C ASN A 170 -4.87 12.86 -0.50
N TYR A 171 -3.84 13.25 -1.26
CA TYR A 171 -2.72 14.01 -0.72
C TYR A 171 -3.12 15.43 -0.29
N SER A 172 -4.03 16.07 -1.03
CA SER A 172 -4.52 17.41 -0.70
C SER A 172 -5.23 17.48 0.65
N VAL A 173 -5.97 16.42 1.04
CA VAL A 173 -6.61 16.28 2.35
C VAL A 173 -5.57 16.33 3.47
N ILE A 174 -4.43 15.65 3.27
CA ILE A 174 -3.32 15.62 4.23
C ILE A 174 -2.64 16.99 4.32
N ILE A 175 -2.31 17.61 3.18
CA ILE A 175 -1.63 18.92 3.16
C ILE A 175 -2.49 20.02 3.76
N LYS A 176 -3.80 20.00 3.53
CA LYS A 176 -4.71 21.01 4.08
C LYS A 176 -5.02 20.77 5.56
N GLY A 177 -4.66 19.61 6.12
CA GLY A 177 -5.04 19.25 7.47
C GLY A 177 -6.54 19.07 7.64
N GLU A 178 -7.27 18.60 6.62
CA GLU A 178 -8.73 18.45 6.70
C GLU A 178 -9.11 17.27 7.62
N GLY A 179 -10.19 17.42 8.39
CA GLY A 179 -10.78 16.34 9.19
C GLY A 179 -9.83 15.75 10.25
N ASP A 180 -9.56 14.44 10.17
CA ASP A 180 -8.70 13.69 11.09
C ASP A 180 -7.21 14.08 10.98
N MET A 181 -6.86 14.95 10.04
CA MET A 181 -5.50 15.44 9.83
C MET A 181 -5.19 16.76 10.56
N GLN A 182 -6.20 17.43 11.14
CA GLN A 182 -6.05 18.73 11.81
C GLN A 182 -4.99 18.72 12.92
N GLU A 183 -4.90 17.64 13.69
CA GLU A 183 -3.95 17.53 14.81
C GLU A 183 -2.48 17.38 14.37
N PHE A 184 -2.25 16.98 13.11
CA PHE A 184 -0.93 16.89 12.51
C PHE A 184 -0.53 18.17 11.81
N TYR A 185 -1.51 19.02 11.49
CA TYR A 185 -1.31 20.27 10.78
C TYR A 185 -0.85 21.38 11.72
N HIS A 186 0.29 21.99 11.40
CA HIS A 186 0.94 23.01 12.22
C HIS A 186 0.79 24.44 11.69
N THR A 187 0.09 24.60 10.58
CA THR A 187 -0.16 25.91 10.00
C THR A 187 -1.34 26.57 10.71
N LYS A 188 -1.11 27.70 11.38
CA LYS A 188 -2.22 28.57 11.79
C LYS A 188 -2.87 29.13 10.52
N GLU A 189 -4.18 28.92 10.34
CA GLU A 189 -4.97 29.35 9.17
C GLU A 189 -4.74 30.81 8.76
N VAL A 190 -4.36 31.66 9.71
CA VAL A 190 -4.18 33.11 9.52
C VAL A 190 -2.79 33.49 8.99
N VAL A 191 -1.75 32.69 9.23
CA VAL A 191 -0.35 33.13 9.01
C VAL A 191 0.40 32.29 7.98
N ASN A 192 -0.05 31.07 7.66
CA ASN A 192 0.63 30.18 6.70
C ASN A 192 2.13 29.92 7.00
N ILE A 193 2.57 30.07 8.25
CA ILE A 193 3.95 29.81 8.67
C ILE A 193 3.99 28.46 9.39
N SER A 194 4.47 27.44 8.67
CA SER A 194 4.83 26.12 9.18
C SER A 194 6.06 26.21 10.10
N SER A 195 6.24 25.24 11.01
CA SER A 195 7.53 25.04 11.66
C SER A 195 8.47 24.36 10.65
N THR A 196 9.01 25.18 9.74
CA THR A 196 9.55 24.76 8.44
C THR A 196 10.46 23.52 8.50
N ILE A 197 11.34 23.43 9.49
CA ILE A 197 12.31 22.32 9.63
C ILE A 197 11.65 21.03 10.14
N LYS A 198 10.75 21.10 11.13
CA LYS A 198 10.11 19.89 11.69
C LYS A 198 9.08 19.32 10.73
N ASP A 199 8.33 20.18 10.06
CA ASP A 199 7.31 19.78 9.10
C ASP A 199 7.96 19.21 7.83
N GLN A 200 9.10 19.80 7.40
CA GLN A 200 9.94 19.21 6.36
C GLN A 200 10.43 17.82 6.79
N ALA A 201 11.05 17.68 7.97
CA ALA A 201 11.53 16.38 8.43
C ALA A 201 10.39 15.34 8.49
N PHE A 202 9.22 15.71 9.00
CA PHE A 202 8.05 14.84 9.04
C PHE A 202 7.59 14.40 7.65
N HIS A 203 7.57 15.33 6.69
CA HIS A 203 7.24 15.03 5.29
C HIS A 203 8.27 14.10 4.64
N GLU A 204 9.56 14.34 4.87
CA GLU A 204 10.66 13.51 4.38
C GLU A 204 10.58 12.08 4.93
N GLN A 205 10.30 11.94 6.22
CA GLN A 205 10.07 10.65 6.88
C GLN A 205 8.87 9.93 6.27
N PHE A 206 7.76 10.65 6.07
CA PHE A 206 6.55 10.11 5.46
C PHE A 206 6.81 9.58 4.04
N LEU A 207 7.47 10.38 3.18
CA LEU A 207 7.80 9.94 1.83
C LEU A 207 8.69 8.71 1.82
N ALA A 208 9.71 8.66 2.68
CA ALA A 208 10.60 7.50 2.75
C ALA A 208 9.86 6.21 3.17
N VAL A 209 8.95 6.31 4.16
CA VAL A 209 8.10 5.19 4.58
C VAL A 209 7.11 4.81 3.47
N ALA A 210 6.49 5.77 2.80
CA ALA A 210 5.59 5.50 1.68
C ALA A 210 6.31 4.79 0.52
N THR A 211 7.53 5.21 0.16
CA THR A 211 8.37 4.52 -0.83
C THR A 211 8.58 3.06 -0.47
N GLN A 212 8.92 2.76 0.79
CA GLN A 212 9.11 1.39 1.26
C GLN A 212 7.80 0.57 1.21
N ILE A 213 6.68 1.16 1.60
CA ILE A 213 5.36 0.49 1.51
C ILE A 213 5.04 0.13 0.05
N ILE A 214 5.22 1.06 -0.88
CA ILE A 214 4.98 0.81 -2.30
C ILE A 214 5.95 -0.25 -2.82
N TRP A 215 7.24 -0.14 -2.53
CA TRP A 215 8.23 -1.11 -3.01
C TRP A 215 7.94 -2.53 -2.53
N ILE A 216 7.63 -2.72 -1.25
CA ILE A 216 7.25 -4.05 -0.73
C ILE A 216 5.96 -4.53 -1.39
N THR A 217 4.97 -3.66 -1.55
CA THR A 217 3.71 -4.01 -2.20
C THR A 217 3.94 -4.46 -3.65
N MET A 218 4.84 -3.80 -4.37
CA MET A 218 5.23 -4.11 -5.77
C MET A 218 6.28 -5.23 -5.86
N HIS A 219 6.13 -6.28 -5.05
CA HIS A 219 7.01 -7.47 -5.05
C HIS A 219 8.51 -7.18 -4.81
N ARG A 220 8.85 -6.04 -4.20
CA ARG A 220 10.23 -5.57 -4.02
C ARG A 220 11.00 -5.43 -5.34
N ARG A 221 10.32 -5.09 -6.43
CA ARG A 221 10.90 -4.86 -7.77
C ARG A 221 10.95 -3.37 -8.11
N ALA A 222 11.77 -3.00 -9.09
CA ALA A 222 11.89 -1.68 -9.67
C ALA A 222 12.14 -0.55 -8.64
N TYR A 223 12.91 -0.83 -7.58
CA TYR A 223 13.11 0.08 -6.45
C TYR A 223 13.47 1.51 -6.87
N PHE A 224 14.48 1.67 -7.72
CA PHE A 224 14.95 2.99 -8.17
C PHE A 224 13.92 3.74 -9.01
N ILE A 225 13.09 3.02 -9.78
CA ILE A 225 11.99 3.63 -10.55
C ILE A 225 10.90 4.12 -9.58
N ILE A 226 10.57 3.32 -8.56
CA ILE A 226 9.59 3.69 -7.52
C ILE A 226 10.07 4.91 -6.72
N GLU A 227 11.33 4.89 -6.24
CA GLU A 227 11.89 6.00 -5.45
C GLU A 227 11.95 7.29 -6.27
N MET A 228 12.44 7.22 -7.52
CA MET A 228 12.49 8.36 -8.43
C MET A 228 11.09 8.94 -8.67
N GLU A 229 10.11 8.09 -9.02
CA GLU A 229 8.75 8.55 -9.30
C GLU A 229 8.06 9.10 -8.06
N MET A 230 8.26 8.48 -6.89
CA MET A 230 7.75 9.01 -5.62
C MET A 230 8.27 10.43 -5.36
N ASN A 231 9.59 10.63 -5.48
CA ASN A 231 10.19 11.96 -5.31
C ASN A 231 9.67 12.96 -6.36
N ARG A 232 9.50 12.53 -7.62
CA ARG A 232 8.92 13.36 -8.68
C ARG A 232 7.52 13.82 -8.31
N LEU A 233 6.61 12.91 -7.96
CA LEU A 233 5.20 13.19 -7.67
C LEU A 233 5.03 14.24 -6.56
N PHE A 234 5.82 14.13 -5.49
CA PHE A 234 5.62 14.92 -4.28
C PHE A 234 6.54 16.14 -4.17
N ARG A 235 7.71 16.15 -4.83
CA ARG A 235 8.66 17.28 -4.77
C ARG A 235 8.81 18.03 -6.08
N SER A 236 8.63 17.37 -7.23
CA SER A 236 9.02 17.77 -8.60
C SER A 236 10.43 17.32 -9.02
N GLU A 237 10.68 17.41 -10.34
CA GLU A 237 11.95 17.04 -10.98
C GLU A 237 13.16 17.84 -10.46
N HIS A 238 12.97 19.05 -9.92
CA HIS A 238 14.06 19.86 -9.35
C HIS A 238 14.76 19.23 -8.15
N PHE A 239 14.04 18.38 -7.42
CA PHE A 239 14.51 17.80 -6.17
C PHE A 239 14.77 16.30 -6.30
N LEU A 240 14.82 15.78 -7.53
CA LEU A 240 15.35 14.45 -7.77
C LEU A 240 16.83 14.47 -7.42
N MET A 241 17.24 13.59 -6.53
CA MET A 241 18.65 13.39 -6.24
C MET A 241 19.32 12.87 -7.52
N ASN A 242 20.51 13.36 -7.83
CA ASN A 242 21.32 12.79 -8.90
C ASN A 242 21.79 11.39 -8.46
N ASN A 243 20.98 10.38 -8.74
CA ASN A 243 21.31 8.99 -8.52
C ASN A 243 21.59 8.33 -9.87
N VAL A 244 22.77 7.71 -9.99
CA VAL A 244 23.22 7.05 -11.23
C VAL A 244 22.30 5.90 -11.63
N HIS A 245 21.62 5.28 -10.67
CA HIS A 245 20.69 4.18 -10.91
C HIS A 245 19.30 4.63 -11.38
N TYR A 246 19.01 5.93 -11.42
CA TYR A 246 17.73 6.42 -11.91
C TYR A 246 17.65 6.30 -13.43
N LEU A 247 16.50 5.80 -13.90
CA LEU A 247 16.25 5.59 -15.31
C LEU A 247 16.03 6.94 -16.01
N ASN A 248 16.80 7.17 -17.07
CA ASN A 248 16.64 8.36 -17.89
C ASN A 248 15.54 8.17 -18.94
N PHE A 249 14.47 8.95 -18.80
CA PHE A 249 13.41 9.05 -19.81
C PHE A 249 13.68 10.19 -20.80
N THR A 250 13.46 9.90 -22.08
CA THR A 250 13.43 10.87 -23.18
C THR A 250 12.26 11.84 -23.02
N THR A 251 12.30 12.96 -23.74
CA THR A 251 11.25 13.99 -23.69
C THR A 251 9.87 13.43 -24.07
N VAL A 252 9.81 12.53 -25.05
CA VAL A 252 8.57 11.90 -25.49
C VAL A 252 8.01 10.98 -24.41
N GLU A 253 8.85 10.15 -23.79
CA GLU A 253 8.41 9.25 -22.71
C GLU A 253 7.97 10.02 -21.47
N ARG A 254 8.66 11.11 -21.12
CA ARG A 254 8.22 12.01 -20.05
C ARG A 254 6.86 12.62 -20.34
N SER A 255 6.58 13.01 -21.60
CA SER A 255 5.26 13.56 -21.97
C SER A 255 4.11 12.56 -21.75
N LEU A 256 4.40 11.26 -21.92
CA LEU A 256 3.45 10.19 -21.71
C LEU A 256 3.30 9.84 -20.22
N LEU A 257 4.42 9.75 -19.50
CA LEU A 257 4.43 9.35 -18.10
C LEU A 257 4.01 10.46 -17.14
N TYR A 258 4.40 11.71 -17.37
CA TYR A 258 4.28 12.76 -16.35
C TYR A 258 2.95 13.54 -16.42
N GLY A 259 2.20 13.37 -17.51
CA GLY A 259 0.92 14.04 -17.71
C GLY A 259 1.07 15.45 -18.28
N ARG A 260 -0.05 15.96 -18.80
CA ARG A 260 -0.12 17.26 -19.51
C ARG A 260 0.04 18.47 -18.58
N ASN A 261 -0.34 18.29 -17.31
CA ASN A 261 -0.36 19.37 -16.32
C ASN A 261 0.98 19.53 -15.59
N ASN A 262 1.94 18.61 -15.75
CA ASN A 262 3.26 18.70 -15.13
C ASN A 262 4.09 19.79 -15.82
N LYS A 263 4.13 20.98 -15.22
CA LYS A 263 4.96 22.10 -15.66
C LYS A 263 6.10 22.34 -14.67
N ILE A 264 7.27 22.60 -15.23
CA ILE A 264 8.47 22.96 -14.48
C ILE A 264 8.57 24.48 -14.45
N PHE A 265 8.48 25.06 -13.25
CA PHE A 265 8.68 26.47 -12.97
C PHE A 265 9.99 26.67 -12.20
N ASN A 266 10.28 27.89 -11.74
CA ASN A 266 11.38 28.13 -10.80
C ASN A 266 11.13 27.36 -9.49
N CYS A 267 12.16 26.71 -8.92
CA CYS A 267 12.06 25.86 -7.74
C CYS A 267 11.38 26.52 -6.53
N ARG A 268 11.47 27.85 -6.38
CA ARG A 268 10.84 28.60 -5.27
C ARG A 268 9.32 28.70 -5.36
N VAL A 269 8.77 28.64 -6.57
CA VAL A 269 7.32 28.74 -6.84
C VAL A 269 6.75 27.41 -7.35
N GLN A 270 7.57 26.36 -7.34
CA GLN A 270 7.21 25.07 -7.86
C GLN A 270 6.22 24.38 -6.93
N ASN A 271 5.03 24.09 -7.43
CA ASN A 271 4.11 23.17 -6.78
C ASN A 271 4.48 21.74 -7.14
N SER A 272 4.22 20.79 -6.23
CA SER A 272 4.38 19.37 -6.53
C SER A 272 3.49 18.97 -7.72
N PRO A 273 3.91 18.02 -8.57
CA PRO A 273 3.09 17.52 -9.66
C PRO A 273 1.70 17.07 -9.23
N MET A 274 1.56 16.51 -8.03
CA MET A 274 0.23 16.17 -7.47
C MET A 274 -0.67 17.40 -7.32
N ILE A 275 -0.18 18.51 -6.80
CA ILE A 275 -0.99 19.73 -6.70
C ILE A 275 -1.25 20.36 -8.07
N GLN A 276 -0.34 20.20 -9.04
CA GLN A 276 -0.55 20.68 -10.40
C GLN A 276 -1.65 19.90 -11.13
N GLU A 277 -1.77 18.59 -10.88
CA GLU A 277 -2.79 17.74 -11.50
C GLU A 277 -4.21 18.27 -11.21
N LEU A 278 -4.43 18.85 -10.03
CA LEU A 278 -5.73 19.39 -9.61
C LEU A 278 -6.06 20.79 -10.15
N LYS A 279 -5.10 21.49 -10.78
CA LYS A 279 -5.35 22.87 -11.27
C LYS A 279 -6.20 22.92 -12.54
N HIS A 280 -6.06 21.93 -13.41
CA HIS A 280 -6.69 21.89 -14.73
C HIS A 280 -7.31 20.51 -14.97
N VAL A 281 -8.33 20.19 -14.18
CA VAL A 281 -9.11 18.96 -14.33
C VAL A 281 -10.13 19.16 -15.43
N ALA A 282 -10.20 18.23 -16.38
CA ALA A 282 -11.20 18.26 -17.43
C ALA A 282 -12.59 17.92 -16.87
N ASP A 283 -13.65 18.51 -17.42
CA ASP A 283 -15.03 18.30 -16.92
C ASP A 283 -15.45 16.81 -16.96
N GLU A 284 -14.97 16.08 -17.97
CA GLU A 284 -15.16 14.64 -18.12
C GLU A 284 -14.50 13.82 -17.00
N ASP A 285 -13.41 14.33 -16.41
CA ASP A 285 -12.64 13.65 -15.36
C ASP A 285 -13.07 14.07 -13.94
N MET A 286 -13.88 15.13 -13.80
CA MET A 286 -14.36 15.63 -12.50
C MET A 286 -14.96 14.55 -11.59
N PRO A 287 -15.73 13.56 -12.08
CA PRO A 287 -16.27 12.50 -11.22
C PRO A 287 -15.20 11.69 -10.49
N ILE A 288 -13.98 11.59 -11.02
CA ILE A 288 -12.87 10.84 -10.41
C ILE A 288 -12.51 11.40 -9.03
N LEU A 289 -12.59 12.72 -8.85
CA LEU A 289 -12.26 13.37 -7.58
C LEU A 289 -13.20 12.96 -6.43
N TRP A 290 -14.38 12.44 -6.76
CA TRP A 290 -15.42 12.05 -5.80
C TRP A 290 -15.46 10.55 -5.51
N ILE A 291 -14.65 9.78 -6.21
CA ILE A 291 -14.55 8.33 -6.03
C ILE A 291 -14.18 8.01 -4.58
N GLY A 292 -14.98 7.12 -3.97
CA GLY A 292 -14.83 6.74 -2.57
C GLY A 292 -15.56 7.62 -1.56
N GLU A 293 -16.18 8.72 -1.98
CA GLU A 293 -17.08 9.54 -1.15
C GLU A 293 -18.54 9.38 -1.56
N ARG A 294 -18.78 9.27 -2.86
CA ARG A 294 -20.10 9.01 -3.45
C ARG A 294 -19.99 7.93 -4.51
N GLN A 295 -21.07 7.19 -4.71
CA GLN A 295 -21.13 6.17 -5.76
C GLN A 295 -21.27 6.82 -7.13
N TYR A 296 -20.46 6.39 -8.08
CA TYR A 296 -20.57 6.82 -9.47
C TYR A 296 -21.79 6.19 -10.14
N ARG A 297 -22.58 7.01 -10.84
CA ARG A 297 -23.80 6.57 -11.55
C ARG A 297 -23.81 6.90 -13.04
N GLY A 298 -22.74 7.51 -13.55
CA GLY A 298 -22.65 7.92 -14.96
C GLY A 298 -22.41 6.76 -15.92
N THR A 299 -22.38 7.07 -17.22
CA THR A 299 -22.18 6.06 -18.29
C THR A 299 -20.72 5.89 -18.72
N ASP A 300 -19.79 6.69 -18.21
CA ASP A 300 -18.35 6.52 -18.50
C ASP A 300 -17.82 5.24 -17.82
N LEU A 301 -17.50 4.23 -18.64
CA LEU A 301 -16.98 2.94 -18.20
C LEU A 301 -15.61 3.07 -17.52
N ARG A 302 -14.76 4.00 -17.95
CA ARG A 302 -13.42 4.17 -17.37
C ARG A 302 -13.53 4.66 -15.94
N ILE A 303 -14.44 5.60 -15.66
CA ILE A 303 -14.68 6.09 -14.29
C ILE A 303 -15.23 4.97 -13.41
N ALA A 304 -16.15 4.15 -13.93
CA ALA A 304 -16.66 2.99 -13.22
C ALA A 304 -15.55 1.97 -12.89
N GLN A 305 -14.60 1.74 -13.81
CA GLN A 305 -13.43 0.89 -13.57
C GLN A 305 -12.51 1.47 -12.48
N VAL A 306 -12.18 2.77 -12.55
CA VAL A 306 -11.39 3.44 -11.51
C VAL A 306 -12.08 3.35 -10.15
N GLU A 307 -13.41 3.55 -10.11
CA GLU A 307 -14.18 3.45 -8.88
C GLU A 307 -14.14 2.03 -8.31
N LEU A 308 -14.34 1.02 -9.16
CA LEU A 308 -14.28 -0.39 -8.78
C LEU A 308 -12.92 -0.75 -8.18
N GLU A 309 -11.83 -0.44 -8.88
CA GLU A 309 -10.45 -0.66 -8.42
C GLU A 309 -10.16 0.05 -7.09
N TYR A 310 -10.68 1.26 -6.89
CA TYR A 310 -10.44 2.05 -5.68
C TYR A 310 -11.32 1.65 -4.49
N LEU A 311 -12.51 1.07 -4.72
CA LEU A 311 -13.47 0.68 -3.67
C LEU A 311 -13.25 -0.73 -3.12
N ILE A 312 -12.83 -1.68 -3.95
CA ILE A 312 -12.68 -3.07 -3.54
C ILE A 312 -11.63 -3.18 -2.43
N PRO A 313 -11.94 -3.84 -1.29
CA PRO A 313 -10.95 -4.16 -0.27
C PRO A 313 -9.81 -5.00 -0.83
N GLY A 314 -8.57 -4.75 -0.39
CA GLY A 314 -7.40 -5.51 -0.83
C GLY A 314 -7.57 -7.03 -0.70
N SER A 315 -8.27 -7.49 0.34
CA SER A 315 -8.57 -8.91 0.59
C SER A 315 -9.51 -9.58 -0.43
N GLN A 316 -10.22 -8.79 -1.25
CA GLN A 316 -11.26 -9.25 -2.18
C GLN A 316 -10.89 -8.99 -3.65
N LEU A 317 -9.67 -8.55 -3.94
CA LEU A 317 -9.22 -8.21 -5.30
C LEU A 317 -9.31 -9.40 -6.27
N ASN A 318 -9.05 -10.62 -5.77
CA ASN A 318 -9.16 -11.86 -6.54
C ASN A 318 -10.57 -12.16 -7.08
N LEU A 319 -11.63 -11.63 -6.45
CA LEU A 319 -13.01 -11.82 -6.90
C LEU A 319 -13.32 -11.07 -8.20
N VAL A 320 -12.50 -10.08 -8.55
CA VAL A 320 -12.70 -9.18 -9.70
C VAL A 320 -11.54 -9.33 -10.72
N ASP A 321 -10.67 -10.33 -10.55
CA ASP A 321 -9.48 -10.57 -11.39
C ASP A 321 -8.56 -9.34 -11.52
N ILE A 322 -8.51 -8.52 -10.45
CA ILE A 322 -7.62 -7.36 -10.33
C ILE A 322 -6.50 -7.74 -9.36
N SER A 323 -5.27 -7.35 -9.68
CA SER A 323 -4.11 -7.53 -8.80
C SER A 323 -3.39 -6.21 -8.60
N HIS A 324 -3.12 -5.87 -7.35
CA HIS A 324 -2.35 -4.70 -6.94
C HIS A 324 -1.14 -5.17 -6.13
N GLY A 325 -0.03 -5.46 -6.81
CA GLY A 325 1.14 -6.09 -6.22
C GLY A 325 0.77 -7.35 -5.44
N ILE A 326 1.26 -7.46 -4.20
CA ILE A 326 1.02 -8.61 -3.32
C ILE A 326 -0.34 -8.57 -2.57
N LEU A 327 -1.16 -7.53 -2.73
CA LEU A 327 -2.39 -7.39 -1.95
C LEU A 327 -3.45 -8.41 -2.37
N GLY A 328 -4.12 -8.99 -1.38
CA GLY A 328 -5.12 -10.04 -1.59
C GLY A 328 -4.51 -11.43 -1.81
N HIS A 329 -3.17 -11.52 -1.89
CA HIS A 329 -2.52 -12.82 -2.02
C HIS A 329 -2.53 -13.56 -0.68
N PRO A 330 -2.58 -14.90 -0.68
CA PRO A 330 -2.53 -15.68 0.54
C PRO A 330 -1.20 -15.50 1.28
N LYS A 331 -1.25 -15.19 2.57
CA LYS A 331 -0.04 -14.98 3.41
C LYS A 331 0.87 -16.20 3.47
N PHE A 332 0.33 -17.41 3.34
CA PHE A 332 1.14 -18.63 3.39
C PHE A 332 2.15 -18.73 2.22
N LEU A 333 1.96 -17.95 1.16
CA LEU A 333 2.91 -17.86 0.03
C LEU A 333 4.09 -16.93 0.32
N TYR A 334 4.08 -16.22 1.44
CA TYR A 334 5.07 -15.21 1.77
C TYR A 334 5.78 -15.53 3.07
N ASP A 335 7.03 -15.09 3.17
CA ASP A 335 7.74 -15.05 4.44
C ASP A 335 7.34 -13.82 5.28
N THR A 336 7.97 -13.65 6.45
CA THR A 336 7.66 -12.54 7.37
C THR A 336 8.00 -11.17 6.81
N ILE A 337 9.00 -11.09 5.93
CA ILE A 337 9.36 -9.83 5.26
C ILE A 337 8.56 -9.60 3.98
N LEU A 338 7.48 -10.39 3.78
CA LEU A 338 6.61 -10.35 2.61
C LEU A 338 7.38 -10.57 1.29
N SER A 339 8.40 -11.42 1.33
CA SER A 339 9.05 -11.96 0.14
C SER A 339 8.38 -13.27 -0.29
N LEU A 340 8.23 -13.45 -1.60
CA LEU A 340 7.51 -14.59 -2.16
C LEU A 340 8.30 -15.89 -1.99
N ASP A 341 7.70 -16.89 -1.33
CA ASP A 341 8.28 -18.21 -1.16
C ASP A 341 7.95 -19.11 -2.36
N TRP A 342 8.86 -19.12 -3.35
CA TRP A 342 8.72 -19.92 -4.57
C TRP A 342 8.42 -21.42 -4.34
N PRO A 343 9.03 -22.11 -3.35
CA PRO A 343 8.60 -23.44 -2.94
C PRO A 343 7.09 -23.53 -2.68
N SER A 344 6.54 -22.66 -1.82
CA SER A 344 5.09 -22.65 -1.52
C SER A 344 4.24 -22.37 -2.76
N VAL A 345 4.67 -21.46 -3.64
CA VAL A 345 3.99 -21.19 -4.93
C VAL A 345 3.95 -22.44 -5.83
N ARG A 346 5.04 -23.20 -5.89
CA ARG A 346 5.11 -24.44 -6.70
C ARG A 346 4.16 -25.51 -6.18
N PHE A 347 4.03 -25.64 -4.85
CA PHE A 347 3.11 -26.60 -4.24
C PHE A 347 1.64 -26.17 -4.29
N ALA A 348 1.36 -24.89 -4.59
CA ALA A 348 0.00 -24.35 -4.72
C ALA A 348 -0.66 -24.67 -6.07
N ASN A 349 0.03 -25.35 -7.00
CA ASN A 349 -0.51 -25.83 -8.29
C ASN A 349 -1.18 -24.74 -9.16
N PHE A 350 -0.67 -23.52 -9.15
CA PHE A 350 -1.12 -22.48 -10.08
C PHE A 350 -0.79 -22.86 -11.53
N SER A 351 -1.67 -22.48 -12.46
CA SER A 351 -1.49 -22.70 -13.90
C SER A 351 -1.87 -21.46 -14.69
N LYS A 352 -1.54 -21.39 -15.98
CA LYS A 352 -1.97 -20.28 -16.84
C LYS A 352 -3.50 -20.12 -16.91
N GLN A 353 -4.26 -21.20 -16.68
CA GLN A 353 -5.72 -21.18 -16.65
C GLN A 353 -6.28 -20.88 -15.25
N TYR A 354 -5.53 -21.23 -14.21
CA TYR A 354 -5.92 -21.07 -12.81
C TYR A 354 -4.82 -20.35 -12.04
N ASP A 355 -4.89 -19.02 -12.10
CA ASP A 355 -3.97 -18.12 -11.40
C ASP A 355 -4.73 -16.90 -10.87
N PRO A 356 -5.53 -17.07 -9.80
CA PRO A 356 -6.41 -16.02 -9.27
C PRO A 356 -5.65 -14.81 -8.69
N TYR A 357 -4.32 -14.91 -8.56
CA TYR A 357 -3.45 -13.90 -7.97
C TYR A 357 -2.44 -13.32 -8.97
N ASN A 358 -2.56 -13.66 -10.26
CA ASN A 358 -1.66 -13.19 -11.31
C ASN A 358 -0.16 -13.38 -10.99
N LEU A 359 0.17 -14.50 -10.33
CA LEU A 359 1.56 -14.86 -9.99
C LEU A 359 2.31 -15.43 -11.20
N LEU A 360 1.61 -16.12 -12.10
CA LEU A 360 2.12 -16.71 -13.33
C LEU A 360 1.68 -15.92 -14.57
N ARG A 361 0.42 -15.48 -14.60
CA ARG A 361 -0.12 -14.55 -15.59
C ARG A 361 0.47 -13.19 -15.27
N GLN A 362 1.52 -12.80 -16.01
CA GLN A 362 2.06 -11.45 -15.88
C GLN A 362 0.94 -10.45 -16.18
N PRO A 363 0.62 -9.53 -15.27
CA PRO A 363 -0.47 -8.61 -15.49
C PRO A 363 -0.08 -7.60 -16.57
N GLY A 364 -0.80 -7.63 -17.69
CA GLY A 364 -0.54 -6.75 -18.85
C GLY A 364 -1.36 -5.47 -18.83
N LEU A 365 -1.00 -4.51 -19.69
CA LEU A 365 -1.88 -3.40 -20.04
C LEU A 365 -2.96 -3.88 -21.00
N GLN A 366 -4.23 -3.70 -20.62
CA GLN A 366 -5.34 -3.96 -21.53
C GLN A 366 -5.34 -2.92 -22.64
N LEU A 367 -5.47 -3.36 -23.90
CA LEU A 367 -5.52 -2.45 -25.04
C LEU A 367 -6.85 -1.69 -25.04
N PRO A 368 -6.82 -0.35 -24.97
CA PRO A 368 -8.04 0.45 -24.99
C PRO A 368 -8.64 0.48 -26.40
N SER A 369 -9.95 0.79 -26.47
CA SER A 369 -10.58 1.13 -27.74
C SER A 369 -10.08 2.50 -28.22
N ILE A 370 -9.81 2.63 -29.52
CA ILE A 370 -9.34 3.88 -30.12
C ILE A 370 -10.35 5.02 -29.88
N ASP A 371 -11.65 4.71 -29.96
CA ASP A 371 -12.72 5.70 -29.79
C ASP A 371 -13.04 6.03 -28.32
N GLU A 372 -12.30 5.46 -27.35
CA GLU A 372 -12.60 5.60 -25.93
C GLU A 372 -12.74 7.06 -25.51
N MET A 373 -11.82 7.93 -25.91
CA MET A 373 -11.87 9.36 -25.55
C MET A 373 -13.11 10.07 -26.12
N GLN A 374 -13.58 9.67 -27.30
CA GLN A 374 -14.80 10.24 -27.89
C GLN A 374 -16.04 9.78 -27.13
N VAL A 375 -16.09 8.48 -26.79
CA VAL A 375 -17.19 7.89 -26.01
C VAL A 375 -17.29 8.54 -24.63
N ARG A 376 -16.15 8.80 -23.97
CA ARG A 376 -16.10 9.48 -22.66
C ARG A 376 -16.70 10.88 -22.70
N ARG A 377 -16.41 11.67 -23.75
CA ARG A 377 -17.00 13.01 -23.95
C ARG A 377 -18.52 12.99 -24.12
N MET A 378 -19.06 11.91 -24.66
CA MET A 378 -20.50 11.71 -24.83
C MET A 378 -21.18 11.11 -23.59
N ALA A 379 -20.41 10.76 -22.55
CA ALA A 379 -20.94 10.14 -21.37
C ALA A 379 -21.83 11.09 -20.56
N LYS A 380 -22.92 10.55 -20.01
CA LYS A 380 -23.84 11.29 -19.16
C LYS A 380 -23.49 11.07 -17.70
N GLN A 381 -23.53 12.16 -16.93
CA GLN A 381 -23.45 12.13 -15.47
C GLN A 381 -24.87 12.26 -14.91
N TYR A 382 -25.14 11.55 -13.81
CA TYR A 382 -26.44 11.57 -13.13
C TYR A 382 -26.28 11.95 -11.66
N ASP A 383 -27.37 12.43 -11.07
CA ASP A 383 -27.40 12.82 -9.66
C ASP A 383 -27.08 11.66 -8.71
N HIS A 384 -26.35 12.00 -7.65
CA HIS A 384 -25.91 11.08 -6.63
C HIS A 384 -26.79 11.16 -5.38
N PHE A 385 -27.12 10.00 -4.81
CA PHE A 385 -27.94 9.91 -3.59
C PHE A 385 -27.25 9.17 -2.44
N TYR A 386 -26.19 8.41 -2.73
CA TYR A 386 -25.52 7.55 -1.77
C TYR A 386 -24.15 8.08 -1.38
N ARG A 387 -23.87 8.09 -0.07
CA ARG A 387 -22.55 8.33 0.50
C ARG A 387 -21.87 7.00 0.77
N VAL A 388 -20.62 6.88 0.36
CA VAL A 388 -19.81 5.69 0.60
C VAL A 388 -19.05 5.88 1.91
N PHE A 389 -19.21 4.93 2.84
CA PHE A 389 -18.46 4.90 4.08
C PHE A 389 -17.49 3.73 4.05
N ARG A 390 -16.21 4.01 4.32
CA ARG A 390 -15.17 3.00 4.44
C ARG A 390 -14.92 2.73 5.92
N ILE A 391 -14.78 1.45 6.25
CA ILE A 391 -14.43 1.02 7.60
C ILE A 391 -12.91 0.92 7.66
N TYR A 392 -12.32 1.61 8.63
CA TYR A 392 -10.88 1.58 8.88
C TYR A 392 -10.63 0.98 10.26
N GLU A 393 -9.62 0.12 10.35
CA GLU A 393 -9.16 -0.39 11.65
C GLU A 393 -8.35 0.68 12.37
N SER A 394 -8.82 1.11 13.53
CA SER A 394 -8.10 2.06 14.37
C SER A 394 -6.91 1.39 15.08
N CYS A 395 -5.79 2.09 15.18
CA CYS A 395 -4.67 1.62 16.00
C CYS A 395 -5.01 1.73 17.50
N SER A 396 -4.82 0.64 18.25
CA SER A 396 -5.04 0.68 19.70
C SER A 396 -3.92 1.47 20.40
N LYS A 397 -4.24 2.16 21.52
CA LYS A 397 -3.23 2.86 22.33
C LYS A 397 -2.10 1.92 22.81
N LYS A 398 -2.42 0.66 23.08
CA LYS A 398 -1.42 -0.36 23.42
C LYS A 398 -0.44 -0.59 22.27
N MET A 399 -0.96 -0.70 21.04
CA MET A 399 -0.12 -0.87 19.85
C MET A 399 0.75 0.36 19.60
N LEU A 400 0.21 1.57 19.73
CA LEU A 400 1.02 2.80 19.65
C LEU A 400 2.16 2.83 20.67
N ASN A 401 1.91 2.40 21.91
CA ASN A 401 2.94 2.29 22.93
C ASN A 401 3.98 1.21 22.62
N ASN A 402 3.57 0.09 22.00
CA ASN A 402 4.50 -0.94 21.55
C ASN A 402 5.43 -0.37 20.47
N TRP A 403 4.88 0.35 19.47
CA TRP A 403 5.69 0.99 18.43
C TRP A 403 6.68 1.99 19.00
N PHE A 404 6.23 2.89 19.88
CA PHE A 404 7.12 3.86 20.52
C PHE A 404 8.27 3.19 21.30
N ASN A 405 8.02 2.02 21.88
CA ASN A 405 9.03 1.25 22.61
C ASN A 405 9.66 0.12 21.79
N ARG A 406 9.53 0.10 20.45
CA ARG A 406 9.98 -1.00 19.59
C ARG A 406 11.39 -1.46 19.93
N ASP A 407 12.36 -0.55 19.93
CA ASP A 407 13.76 -0.90 20.15
C ASP A 407 14.02 -1.44 21.57
N LYS A 408 13.31 -0.92 22.59
CA LYS A 408 13.38 -1.44 23.96
C LYS A 408 12.79 -2.85 24.05
N ILE A 409 11.69 -3.09 23.35
CA ILE A 409 11.05 -4.42 23.28
C ILE A 409 11.99 -5.39 22.58
N VAL A 410 12.60 -4.99 21.47
CA VAL A 410 13.58 -5.81 20.74
C VAL A 410 14.78 -6.14 21.63
N GLN A 411 15.36 -5.14 22.30
CA GLN A 411 16.47 -5.35 23.23
C GLN A 411 16.10 -6.26 24.40
N TYR A 412 14.92 -6.08 24.98
CA TYR A 412 14.43 -6.92 26.09
C TYR A 412 14.38 -8.40 25.69
N TYR A 413 13.78 -8.72 24.54
CA TYR A 413 13.68 -10.09 24.08
C TYR A 413 15.03 -10.68 23.65
N SER A 414 15.89 -9.91 22.98
CA SER A 414 17.25 -10.36 22.66
C SER A 414 18.14 -10.56 23.89
N SER A 415 17.85 -9.90 25.02
CA SER A 415 18.58 -10.08 26.28
C SER A 415 18.12 -11.29 27.12
N GLY A 416 17.25 -12.15 26.58
CA GLY A 416 16.72 -13.32 27.29
C GLY A 416 15.33 -13.10 27.91
N GLY A 417 14.62 -12.04 27.54
CA GLY A 417 13.20 -11.90 27.85
C GLY A 417 12.41 -13.09 27.30
N ILE A 418 11.46 -13.62 28.08
CA ILE A 418 10.70 -14.82 27.69
C ILE A 418 9.77 -14.48 26.52
N LEU A 419 10.21 -14.78 25.30
CA LEU A 419 9.32 -14.96 24.16
C LEU A 419 8.48 -16.20 24.46
N LYS A 420 7.18 -16.01 24.74
CA LYS A 420 6.25 -17.14 24.89
C LYS A 420 6.09 -17.82 23.54
N ASN A 421 7.03 -18.71 23.20
CA ASN A 421 6.87 -19.66 22.12
C ASN A 421 5.61 -20.49 22.43
N VAL A 422 4.83 -20.83 21.42
CA VAL A 422 3.61 -21.67 21.56
C VAL A 422 3.93 -22.94 22.35
N PHE A 423 5.14 -23.47 22.22
CA PHE A 423 5.64 -24.60 23.01
C PHE A 423 5.77 -24.30 24.51
N MET A 424 6.41 -23.19 24.89
CA MET A 424 6.51 -22.75 26.29
C MET A 424 5.13 -22.41 26.88
N ARG A 425 4.23 -21.84 26.07
CA ARG A 425 2.85 -21.56 26.48
C ARG A 425 2.04 -22.83 26.68
N GLY A 426 2.30 -23.86 25.86
CA GLY A 426 1.75 -25.20 26.01
C GLY A 426 2.31 -25.91 27.25
N GLU A 427 3.62 -25.83 27.49
CA GLU A 427 4.25 -26.38 28.70
C GLU A 427 3.78 -25.66 29.97
N GLU A 428 3.66 -24.33 29.99
CA GLU A 428 3.07 -23.59 31.13
C GLU A 428 1.61 -24.04 31.41
N GLN A 429 0.81 -24.29 30.37
CA GLN A 429 -0.58 -24.77 30.48
C GLN A 429 -0.69 -26.25 30.89
N LEU A 430 0.38 -27.03 30.69
CA LEU A 430 0.48 -28.43 31.10
C LEU A 430 1.07 -28.57 32.51
N VAL A 431 1.99 -27.69 32.91
CA VAL A 431 2.63 -27.68 34.23
C VAL A 431 1.68 -27.16 35.32
N THR A 432 0.64 -26.40 34.96
CA THR A 432 -0.42 -25.95 35.88
C THR A 432 -1.62 -26.91 35.92
N GLU A 433 -1.40 -28.20 36.18
CA GLU A 433 -2.53 -29.09 36.55
C GLU A 433 -3.09 -28.76 37.95
N GLU A 434 -2.29 -28.16 38.84
CA GLU A 434 -2.68 -27.86 40.23
C GLU A 434 -3.52 -26.57 40.38
N ASP A 435 -3.48 -25.66 39.40
CA ASP A 435 -4.12 -24.32 39.45
C ASP A 435 -5.30 -24.16 38.46
N ARG A 436 -5.80 -25.26 37.89
CA ARG A 436 -7.00 -25.21 37.04
C ARG A 436 -8.21 -24.82 37.87
N SER A 437 -8.76 -23.64 37.60
CA SER A 437 -10.05 -23.22 38.14
C SER A 437 -11.10 -24.28 37.75
N ASP A 438 -11.85 -24.80 38.73
CA ASP A 438 -12.90 -25.80 38.51
C ASP A 438 -13.76 -25.40 37.29
N ILE A 439 -13.89 -26.31 36.32
CA ILE A 439 -14.61 -26.10 35.06
C ILE A 439 -16.02 -25.54 35.34
N LYS A 440 -16.64 -25.96 36.45
CA LYS A 440 -17.95 -25.45 36.87
C LYS A 440 -17.92 -23.95 37.20
N LYS A 441 -16.85 -23.44 37.83
CA LYS A 441 -16.67 -21.99 38.10
C LYS A 441 -16.43 -21.19 36.83
N ILE A 442 -15.69 -21.74 35.87
CA ILE A 442 -15.45 -21.06 34.58
C ILE A 442 -16.76 -20.93 33.80
N VAL A 443 -17.54 -22.02 33.74
CA VAL A 443 -18.84 -22.04 33.08
C VAL A 443 -19.83 -21.09 33.77
N ALA A 444 -19.86 -21.07 35.11
CA ALA A 444 -20.69 -20.13 35.87
C ALA A 444 -20.30 -18.66 35.60
N ASN A 445 -19.00 -18.33 35.63
CA ASN A 445 -18.50 -17.00 35.31
C ASN A 445 -18.84 -16.58 33.87
N TYR A 446 -18.74 -17.50 32.91
CA TYR A 446 -19.13 -17.24 31.53
C TYR A 446 -20.62 -16.88 31.41
N PHE A 447 -21.50 -17.65 32.06
CA PHE A 447 -22.93 -17.35 32.07
C PHE A 447 -23.26 -16.04 32.78
N ASP A 448 -22.57 -15.71 33.88
CA ASP A 448 -22.73 -14.44 34.58
C ASP A 448 -22.29 -13.24 33.75
N VAL A 449 -21.17 -13.35 33.05
CA VAL A 449 -20.69 -12.31 32.12
C VAL A 449 -21.66 -12.16 30.95
N MET A 450 -22.14 -13.27 30.38
CA MET A 450 -23.14 -13.25 29.31
C MET A 450 -24.47 -12.64 29.77
N LEU A 451 -24.92 -12.92 30.99
CA LEU A 451 -26.11 -12.30 31.59
C LEU A 451 -25.94 -10.80 31.78
N LYS A 452 -24.77 -10.34 32.27
CA LYS A 452 -24.46 -8.91 32.41
C LYS A 452 -24.45 -8.20 31.06
N LEU A 453 -23.82 -8.77 30.05
CA LEU A 453 -23.76 -8.21 28.69
C LEU A 453 -25.15 -8.18 28.04
N ARG A 454 -25.98 -9.21 28.24
CA ARG A 454 -27.38 -9.23 27.77
C ARG A 454 -28.24 -8.18 28.48
N LYS A 455 -28.08 -8.00 29.79
CA LYS A 455 -28.76 -6.94 30.55
C LYS A 455 -28.33 -5.55 30.08
N GLN A 456 -27.03 -5.32 29.87
CA GLN A 456 -26.51 -4.06 29.31
C GLN A 456 -27.08 -3.76 27.92
N LYS A 457 -27.17 -4.78 27.05
CA LYS A 457 -27.78 -4.64 25.73
C LYS A 457 -29.27 -4.29 25.82
N ALA A 458 -30.00 -4.87 26.79
CA ALA A 458 -31.40 -4.54 27.04
C ALA A 458 -31.60 -3.12 27.60
N THR A 459 -30.76 -2.65 28.53
CA THR A 459 -30.82 -1.26 29.01
C THR A 459 -30.47 -0.25 27.92
N THR A 460 -29.51 -0.55 27.04
CA THR A 460 -29.17 0.32 25.89
C THR A 460 -30.33 0.41 24.88
N ILE A 461 -31.12 -0.65 24.72
CA ILE A 461 -32.32 -0.64 23.85
C ILE A 461 -33.47 0.15 24.51
N MET A 462 -33.64 0.06 25.83
CA MET A 462 -34.67 0.84 26.54
C MET A 462 -34.35 2.34 26.64
N THR A 463 -33.07 2.72 26.68
CA THR A 463 -32.67 4.14 26.63
C THR A 463 -32.74 4.73 25.23
N SER A 464 -32.65 3.93 24.16
CA SER A 464 -32.88 4.42 22.79
C SER A 464 -34.36 4.67 22.46
N ASP A 465 -35.29 3.94 23.09
CA ASP A 465 -36.74 4.06 22.79
C ASP A 465 -37.45 5.22 23.53
N THR A 466 -36.79 5.87 24.48
CA THR A 466 -37.37 7.00 25.23
C THR A 466 -37.09 8.38 24.60
N GLY A 467 -36.34 8.44 23.50
CA GLY A 467 -35.97 9.68 22.79
C GLY A 467 -36.92 10.15 21.67
N HIS A 468 -37.99 9.41 21.36
CA HIS A 468 -38.96 9.77 20.32
C HIS A 468 -40.38 9.93 20.87
N ARG A 469 -40.58 10.93 21.75
CA ARG A 469 -41.91 11.50 22.01
C ARG A 469 -42.09 12.83 21.26
N LYS A 470 -42.88 12.73 20.18
CA LYS A 470 -43.69 13.76 19.49
C LYS A 470 -43.51 15.20 19.98
N LYS A 471 -42.88 16.05 19.15
CA LYS A 471 -43.28 17.47 19.05
C LYS A 471 -44.38 17.56 18.00
N THR A 472 -45.62 17.62 18.46
CA THR A 472 -46.75 18.20 17.74
C THR A 472 -46.48 19.70 17.57
N ALA A 473 -46.38 20.16 16.32
CA ALA A 473 -46.55 21.55 15.97
C ALA A 473 -47.95 21.70 15.35
N GLU A 474 -48.88 22.25 16.11
CA GLU A 474 -50.05 22.91 15.56
C GLU A 474 -49.64 24.34 15.23
N PHE A 475 -49.77 24.74 13.97
CA PHE A 475 -50.26 26.06 13.61
C PHE A 475 -51.06 25.95 12.30
N PHE A 476 -52.34 26.26 12.43
CA PHE A 476 -53.29 26.56 11.37
C PHE A 476 -52.96 27.92 10.72
N CYS A 477 -52.84 27.94 9.40
CA CYS A 477 -53.55 28.79 8.41
C CYS A 477 -52.84 28.68 7.07
#